data_AF-A0AAJ2UKI1-F1
#
_entry.id   AF-A0AAJ2UKI1-F1
#
_cell.length_a   1.000
_cell.length_b   1.000
_cell.length_c   1.000
_cell.angle_alpha   90.00
_cell.angle_beta   90.00
_cell.angle_gamma   90.00
#
_symmetry.space_group_name_H-M   'P 1'
#
loop_
_entity.id
_entity.type
_entity.pdbx_description
1 polymer ?
#
loop_
_entity_poly.entity_id
_entity_poly.type
_entity_poly.pdbx_seq_one_letter_code
_entity_poly.pdbx_strand_id
1 'polypeptide(L)'
;MNPDQIDDPRVSDEARALMERLARLGPLYGNKVPKAALYLDDLIDAGQLPIFGDGEKGTLLPLAEAAARFGSTGDIRQSLHDLHAFGALLVDTDDEHDIAFIRMVAKRPEEPGQPWRFQGDPDAVTAMTCMPNRIWEEVPLDVAGAVAYLRMCRSRLEEPDPEAYGQREGMNGTAHARELFAAALASGAVDEKGCEACPAGHLCTRTQD
;
A
#
# COMPACT_ATOMS: atom_id res chain seq x y z
N MET A 1 28.60 3.51 -4.41
CA MET A 1 28.92 2.38 -3.52
C MET A 1 29.16 1.19 -4.44
N ASN A 2 30.30 0.51 -4.31
CA ASN A 2 30.70 -0.56 -5.24
C ASN A 2 29.90 -1.84 -4.91
N PRO A 3 29.11 -2.41 -5.85
CA PRO A 3 28.27 -3.59 -5.57
C PRO A 3 29.08 -4.87 -5.25
N ASP A 4 30.37 -4.91 -5.57
CA ASP A 4 31.24 -6.09 -5.42
C ASP A 4 31.80 -6.34 -3.99
N GLN A 5 31.24 -5.72 -2.94
CA GLN A 5 31.80 -5.80 -1.58
C GLN A 5 30.84 -6.22 -0.46
N ILE A 6 29.76 -6.92 -0.79
CA ILE A 6 28.94 -7.59 0.24
C ILE A 6 29.24 -9.08 0.16
N ASP A 7 30.43 -9.53 0.56
CA ASP A 7 30.68 -10.97 0.76
C ASP A 7 31.03 -11.22 2.23
N ASP A 8 30.16 -10.72 3.10
CA ASP A 8 30.23 -10.93 4.53
C ASP A 8 29.44 -12.20 4.90
N PRO A 9 30.09 -13.27 5.39
CA PRO A 9 29.42 -14.53 5.73
C PRO A 9 28.42 -14.41 6.89
N ARG A 10 28.32 -13.24 7.53
CA ARG A 10 27.31 -12.93 8.54
C ARG A 10 25.99 -12.41 7.94
N VAL A 11 26.00 -12.04 6.66
CA VAL A 11 24.80 -11.58 5.94
C VAL A 11 24.20 -12.77 5.21
N SER A 12 22.97 -13.14 5.54
CA SER A 12 22.27 -14.23 4.86
C SER A 12 21.94 -13.85 3.41
N ASP A 13 21.69 -14.85 2.57
CA ASP A 13 21.33 -14.65 1.17
C ASP A 13 20.02 -13.85 1.03
N GLU A 14 19.06 -14.06 1.95
CA GLU A 14 17.82 -13.28 1.99
C GLU A 14 18.07 -11.82 2.33
N ALA A 15 18.98 -11.55 3.28
CA ALA A 15 19.36 -10.19 3.64
C ALA A 15 20.07 -9.49 2.47
N ARG A 16 20.90 -10.21 1.73
CA ARG A 16 21.56 -9.68 0.53
C ARG A 16 20.55 -9.37 -0.58
N ALA A 17 19.63 -10.28 -0.87
CA ALA A 17 18.57 -10.08 -1.86
C ALA A 17 17.70 -8.86 -1.52
N LEU A 18 17.35 -8.69 -0.23
CA LEU A 18 16.61 -7.51 0.22
C LEU A 18 17.42 -6.22 0.04
N MET A 19 18.71 -6.21 0.39
CA MET A 19 19.58 -5.03 0.21
C MET A 19 19.71 -4.65 -1.28
N GLU A 20 19.90 -5.63 -2.16
CA GLU A 20 19.97 -5.42 -3.61
C GLU A 20 18.66 -4.86 -4.16
N ARG A 21 17.52 -5.39 -3.68
CA ARG A 21 16.20 -4.87 -4.02
C ARG A 21 16.01 -3.43 -3.56
N LEU A 22 16.36 -3.10 -2.32
CA LEU A 22 16.28 -1.74 -1.80
C LEU A 22 17.18 -0.77 -2.58
N ALA A 23 18.40 -1.20 -2.94
CA ALA A 23 19.30 -0.41 -3.77
C ALA A 23 18.73 -0.14 -5.17
N ARG A 24 18.05 -1.11 -5.77
CA ARG A 24 17.37 -0.97 -7.07
C ARG A 24 16.15 -0.05 -6.99
N LEU A 25 15.30 -0.25 -5.99
CA LEU A 25 14.03 0.48 -5.86
C LEU A 25 14.18 1.87 -5.25
N GLY A 26 15.22 2.10 -4.45
CA GLY A 26 15.48 3.37 -3.77
C GLY A 26 15.35 4.59 -4.68
N PRO A 27 16.07 4.66 -5.82
CA PRO A 27 15.96 5.79 -6.75
C PRO A 27 14.54 6.07 -7.26
N LEU A 28 13.70 5.04 -7.41
CA LEU A 28 12.33 5.17 -7.92
C LEU A 28 11.36 5.73 -6.88
N TYR A 29 11.63 5.48 -5.61
CA TYR A 29 10.76 5.86 -4.49
C TYR A 29 11.42 6.88 -3.56
N GLY A 30 12.37 7.68 -4.05
CA GLY A 30 13.03 8.73 -3.26
C GLY A 30 13.75 8.20 -2.01
N ASN A 31 14.32 7.00 -2.08
CA ASN A 31 14.94 6.23 -1.00
C ASN A 31 14.01 5.88 0.17
N LYS A 32 12.69 6.00 -0.01
CA LYS A 32 11.66 5.54 0.92
C LYS A 32 10.82 4.46 0.24
N VAL A 33 11.40 3.27 0.09
CA VAL A 33 10.76 2.15 -0.64
C VAL A 33 9.55 1.64 0.15
N PRO A 34 8.32 1.72 -0.41
CA PRO A 34 7.13 1.20 0.26
C PRO A 34 7.15 -0.32 0.35
N LYS A 35 6.57 -0.89 1.42
CA LYS A 35 6.39 -2.35 1.55
C LYS A 35 5.67 -2.96 0.34
N ALA A 36 4.65 -2.27 -0.19
CA ALA A 36 3.95 -2.65 -1.41
C ALA A 36 4.86 -2.74 -2.65
N ALA A 37 5.88 -1.88 -2.74
CA ALA A 37 6.85 -1.95 -3.83
C ALA A 37 7.79 -3.16 -3.70
N LEU A 38 8.09 -3.62 -2.47
CA LEU A 38 8.83 -4.85 -2.25
C LEU A 38 8.01 -6.07 -2.72
N TYR A 39 6.73 -6.12 -2.35
CA TYR A 39 5.82 -7.17 -2.82
C TYR A 39 5.63 -7.15 -4.34
N LEU A 40 5.53 -5.96 -4.96
CA LEU A 40 5.49 -5.87 -6.42
C LEU A 40 6.73 -6.49 -7.05
N ASP A 41 7.91 -6.20 -6.50
CA ASP A 41 9.18 -6.71 -7.02
C ASP A 41 9.31 -8.23 -6.82
N ASP A 42 8.77 -8.78 -5.72
CA ASP A 42 8.62 -10.23 -5.51
C ASP A 42 7.71 -10.88 -6.57
N LEU A 43 6.56 -10.28 -6.89
CA LEU A 43 5.65 -10.79 -7.92
C LEU A 43 6.32 -10.78 -9.31
N ILE A 44 7.14 -9.77 -9.59
CA ILE A 44 7.91 -9.68 -10.83
C ILE A 44 9.00 -10.76 -10.87
N ASP A 45 9.70 -11.00 -9.76
CA ASP A 45 10.71 -12.07 -9.64
C ASP A 45 10.09 -13.46 -9.85
N ALA A 46 8.88 -13.69 -9.35
CA ALA A 46 8.12 -14.92 -9.56
C ALA A 46 7.65 -15.10 -11.02
N GLY A 47 7.65 -14.03 -11.83
CA GLY A 47 7.26 -14.04 -13.24
C GLY A 47 5.75 -14.20 -13.49
N GLN A 48 4.94 -14.17 -12.43
CA GLN A 48 3.49 -14.32 -12.50
C GLN A 48 2.82 -13.17 -11.73
N LEU A 49 1.97 -12.42 -12.43
CA LEU A 49 1.30 -11.25 -11.91
C LEU A 49 -0.18 -11.56 -11.64
N PRO A 50 -0.59 -11.81 -10.39
CA PRO A 50 -2.00 -11.95 -10.05
C PRO A 50 -2.67 -10.58 -10.12
N ILE A 51 -3.43 -10.32 -11.19
CA ILE A 51 -4.09 -9.06 -11.47
C ILE A 51 -5.61 -9.18 -11.31
N PHE A 52 -6.18 -8.26 -10.53
CA PHE A 52 -7.62 -8.07 -10.36
C PHE A 52 -8.04 -6.79 -11.08
N GLY A 53 -8.99 -6.90 -12.01
CA GLY A 53 -9.30 -5.79 -12.93
C GLY A 53 -10.52 -5.94 -13.85
N ASP A 54 -11.06 -7.15 -14.07
CA ASP A 54 -12.08 -7.37 -15.12
C ASP A 54 -13.30 -8.20 -14.63
N GLY A 55 -13.93 -7.84 -13.52
CA GLY A 55 -15.28 -8.34 -13.19
C GLY A 55 -15.37 -9.77 -12.64
N GLU A 56 -14.32 -10.58 -12.70
CA GLU A 56 -14.26 -11.91 -12.10
C GLU A 56 -12.84 -12.28 -11.61
N LYS A 57 -12.78 -13.34 -10.79
CA LYS A 57 -11.63 -14.03 -10.17
C LYS A 57 -10.27 -13.61 -10.73
N GLY A 58 -9.40 -13.07 -9.87
CA GLY A 58 -8.08 -12.57 -10.23
C GLY A 58 -7.36 -13.42 -11.27
N THR A 59 -6.88 -12.78 -12.32
CA THR A 59 -6.20 -13.43 -13.42
C THR A 59 -4.72 -13.50 -13.10
N LEU A 60 -4.13 -14.70 -13.13
CA LEU A 60 -2.69 -14.86 -13.03
C LEU A 60 -2.08 -14.65 -14.43
N LEU A 61 -1.46 -13.50 -14.64
CA LEU A 61 -0.89 -13.10 -15.92
C LEU A 61 0.62 -13.35 -15.96
N PRO A 62 1.15 -14.16 -16.89
CA PRO A 62 2.60 -14.27 -17.09
C PRO A 62 3.22 -12.91 -17.40
N LEU A 63 4.38 -12.61 -16.83
CA LEU A 63 5.05 -11.31 -17.00
C LEU A 63 5.30 -10.96 -18.49
N ALA A 64 5.61 -11.96 -19.32
CA ALA A 64 5.80 -11.79 -20.75
C ALA A 64 4.52 -11.33 -21.48
N GLU A 65 3.36 -11.80 -21.02
CA GLU A 65 2.05 -11.39 -21.56
C GLU A 65 1.63 -10.02 -21.01
N ALA A 66 2.01 -9.71 -19.78
CA ALA A 66 1.80 -8.40 -19.17
C ALA A 66 2.47 -7.27 -19.96
N ALA A 67 3.70 -7.48 -20.43
CA ALA A 67 4.41 -6.50 -21.26
C ALA A 67 3.62 -6.12 -22.53
N ALA A 68 3.05 -7.13 -23.21
CA ALA A 68 2.20 -6.91 -24.37
C ALA A 68 0.89 -6.20 -24.00
N ARG A 69 0.26 -6.58 -22.87
CA ARG A 69 -1.02 -6.01 -22.41
C ARG A 69 -0.89 -4.55 -21.96
N PHE A 70 0.22 -4.19 -21.32
CA PHE A 70 0.50 -2.81 -20.88
C PHE A 70 1.19 -1.96 -21.95
N GLY A 71 1.43 -2.52 -23.14
CA GLY A 71 2.08 -1.82 -24.25
C GLY A 71 3.53 -1.40 -23.94
N SER A 72 4.20 -2.09 -23.01
CA SER A 72 5.59 -1.80 -22.69
C SER A 72 6.50 -2.41 -23.75
N THR A 73 7.38 -1.57 -24.32
CA THR A 73 8.43 -1.98 -25.27
C THR A 73 9.82 -1.96 -24.64
N GLY A 74 9.90 -1.66 -23.34
CA GLY A 74 11.14 -1.54 -22.56
C GLY A 74 11.17 -2.50 -21.36
N ASP A 75 11.87 -2.10 -20.30
CA ASP A 75 11.92 -2.89 -19.06
C ASP A 75 10.54 -2.89 -18.38
N ILE A 76 9.89 -4.05 -18.38
CA ILE A 76 8.58 -4.26 -17.78
C ILE A 76 8.62 -4.07 -16.26
N ARG A 77 9.73 -4.39 -15.59
CA ARG A 77 9.87 -4.18 -14.15
C ARG A 77 9.79 -2.69 -13.83
N GLN A 78 10.61 -1.90 -14.51
CA GLN A 78 10.60 -0.44 -14.39
C GLN A 78 9.20 0.12 -14.67
N SER A 79 8.56 -0.35 -15.76
CA SER A 79 7.21 0.08 -16.15
C SER A 79 6.17 -0.18 -15.05
N LEU A 80 6.21 -1.35 -14.41
CA LEU A 80 5.28 -1.70 -13.32
C LEU A 80 5.55 -0.86 -12.06
N HIS A 81 6.81 -0.61 -11.71
CA HIS A 81 7.16 0.26 -10.60
C HIS A 81 6.76 1.72 -10.84
N ASP A 82 6.87 2.20 -12.09
CA ASP A 82 6.40 3.52 -12.49
C ASP A 82 4.87 3.60 -12.33
N LEU A 83 4.12 2.63 -12.87
CA LEU A 83 2.67 2.56 -12.70
C LEU A 83 2.26 2.51 -11.23
N HIS A 84 3.01 1.79 -10.41
CA HIS A 84 2.81 1.75 -8.96
C HIS A 84 3.08 3.12 -8.33
N ALA A 85 4.20 3.77 -8.64
CA ALA A 85 4.57 5.11 -8.15
C ALA A 85 3.62 6.23 -8.65
N PHE A 86 2.95 6.03 -9.78
CA PHE A 86 1.94 6.93 -10.35
C PHE A 86 0.50 6.59 -9.93
N GLY A 87 0.26 5.42 -9.33
CA GLY A 87 -1.03 5.01 -8.79
C GLY A 87 -2.04 4.64 -9.83
N ALA A 88 -1.55 4.20 -10.97
CA ALA A 88 -2.33 3.43 -11.92
C ALA A 88 -2.44 1.96 -11.47
N LEU A 89 -1.55 1.52 -10.57
CA LEU A 89 -1.44 0.16 -10.06
C LEU A 89 -1.19 0.19 -8.56
N LEU A 90 -1.87 -0.67 -7.81
CA LEU A 90 -1.63 -0.86 -6.37
C LEU A 90 -1.41 -2.33 -6.07
N VAL A 91 -0.63 -2.61 -5.02
CA VAL A 91 -0.43 -3.97 -4.50
C VAL A 91 -1.16 -4.07 -3.17
N ASP A 92 -2.01 -5.08 -3.08
CA ASP A 92 -2.80 -5.44 -1.93
C ASP A 92 -2.31 -6.79 -1.39
N THR A 93 -2.52 -7.08 -0.12
CA THR A 93 -2.14 -8.35 0.50
C THR A 93 -3.32 -8.99 1.17
N ASP A 94 -3.44 -10.30 0.99
CA ASP A 94 -4.28 -11.17 1.80
C ASP A 94 -3.37 -11.82 2.85
N ASP A 95 -3.31 -11.19 4.02
CA ASP A 95 -2.43 -11.61 5.11
C ASP A 95 -2.84 -12.97 5.70
N GLU A 96 -4.12 -13.39 5.56
CA GLU A 96 -4.59 -14.71 6.01
C GLU A 96 -4.00 -15.83 5.16
N HIS A 97 -3.78 -15.57 3.87
CA HIS A 97 -3.28 -16.55 2.91
C HIS A 97 -1.83 -16.31 2.47
N ASP A 98 -1.19 -15.24 2.95
CA ASP A 98 0.15 -14.78 2.58
C ASP A 98 0.30 -14.55 1.06
N ILE A 99 -0.70 -13.90 0.45
CA ILE A 99 -0.76 -13.64 -0.99
C ILE A 99 -0.73 -12.14 -1.26
N ALA A 100 0.23 -11.70 -2.10
CA ALA A 100 0.22 -10.36 -2.68
C ALA A 100 -0.45 -10.36 -4.06
N PHE A 101 -1.23 -9.34 -4.37
CA PHE A 101 -1.86 -9.21 -5.68
C PHE A 101 -2.01 -7.77 -6.16
N ILE A 102 -2.11 -7.63 -7.48
CA ILE A 102 -2.14 -6.36 -8.18
C ILE A 102 -3.59 -5.95 -8.43
N ARG A 103 -3.94 -4.72 -8.07
CA ARG A 103 -5.19 -4.08 -8.45
C ARG A 103 -4.93 -2.94 -9.43
N MET A 104 -5.62 -2.97 -10.57
CA MET A 104 -5.58 -1.87 -11.54
C MET A 104 -6.50 -0.74 -11.10
N VAL A 105 -5.98 0.48 -11.01
CA VAL A 105 -6.75 1.64 -10.55
C VAL A 105 -7.60 2.18 -11.69
N ALA A 106 -8.92 2.21 -11.49
CA ALA A 106 -9.88 2.86 -12.37
C ALA A 106 -10.02 4.36 -12.07
N LYS A 107 -10.08 4.71 -10.77
CA LYS A 107 -10.16 6.11 -10.33
C LYS A 107 -9.36 6.30 -9.04
N ARG A 108 -8.52 7.34 -9.03
CA ARG A 108 -7.77 7.78 -7.86
C ARG A 108 -8.66 8.63 -6.94
N PRO A 109 -8.47 8.59 -5.62
CA PRO A 109 -9.07 9.57 -4.70
C PRO A 109 -8.66 10.99 -5.11
N GLU A 110 -9.64 11.88 -5.25
CA GLU A 110 -9.39 13.31 -5.50
C GLU A 110 -9.33 14.10 -4.18
N GLU A 111 -9.97 13.58 -3.13
CA GLU A 111 -9.97 14.17 -1.80
C GLU A 111 -9.59 13.15 -0.72
N PRO A 112 -9.05 13.63 0.42
CA PRO A 112 -8.74 12.78 1.56
C PRO A 112 -10.00 12.10 2.09
N GLY A 113 -9.92 10.80 2.37
CA GLY A 113 -11.07 9.99 2.75
C GLY A 113 -11.65 9.20 1.58
N GLN A 114 -11.69 9.76 0.36
CA GLN A 114 -12.30 9.10 -0.79
C GLN A 114 -11.64 7.73 -1.07
N PRO A 115 -12.43 6.72 -1.49
CA PRO A 115 -11.91 5.40 -1.79
C PRO A 115 -11.16 5.38 -3.12
N TRP A 116 -10.17 4.50 -3.23
CA TRP A 116 -9.66 4.05 -4.52
C TRP A 116 -10.76 3.27 -5.24
N ARG A 117 -10.89 3.47 -6.55
CA ARG A 117 -11.74 2.63 -7.39
C ARG A 117 -10.85 1.79 -8.27
N PHE A 118 -11.13 0.49 -8.30
CA PHE A 118 -10.38 -0.46 -9.09
C PHE A 118 -11.18 -0.89 -10.32
N GLN A 119 -10.48 -1.28 -11.38
CA GLN A 119 -11.14 -1.84 -12.56
C GLN A 119 -11.83 -3.15 -12.17
N GLY A 120 -13.00 -3.42 -12.75
CA GLY A 120 -13.67 -4.71 -12.61
C GLY A 120 -14.23 -5.02 -11.23
N ASP A 121 -14.07 -4.13 -10.25
CA ASP A 121 -14.63 -4.31 -8.91
C ASP A 121 -15.09 -2.95 -8.36
N PRO A 122 -16.32 -2.53 -8.69
CA PRO A 122 -16.87 -1.25 -8.25
C PRO A 122 -17.14 -1.22 -6.74
N ASP A 123 -17.30 -2.40 -6.12
CA ASP A 123 -17.66 -2.62 -4.72
C ASP A 123 -16.45 -2.97 -3.83
N ALA A 124 -15.29 -3.38 -4.39
CA ALA A 124 -14.03 -3.47 -3.67
C ALA A 124 -13.53 -2.09 -3.28
N VAL A 125 -14.09 -1.63 -2.17
CA VAL A 125 -13.49 -0.66 -1.30
C VAL A 125 -12.54 -1.44 -0.39
N THR A 126 -11.38 -1.90 -0.89
CA THR A 126 -10.31 -2.23 0.05
C THR A 126 -9.85 -0.93 0.69
N ALA A 127 -10.39 -0.69 1.89
CA ALA A 127 -9.75 -0.25 3.13
C ALA A 127 -8.50 0.64 3.09
N MET A 128 -8.28 1.41 2.02
CA MET A 128 -7.06 2.19 1.84
C MET A 128 -7.44 3.65 1.75
N THR A 129 -7.89 4.15 2.88
CA THR A 129 -8.08 5.58 3.07
C THR A 129 -6.72 6.27 2.99
N CYS A 130 -6.63 7.34 2.21
CA CYS A 130 -5.44 8.19 2.21
C CYS A 130 -5.14 8.64 3.64
N MET A 131 -3.92 8.45 4.12
CA MET A 131 -3.49 9.05 5.39
C MET A 131 -2.11 9.68 5.37
N PRO A 132 -1.81 10.58 6.32
CA PRO A 132 -0.59 11.38 6.30
C PRO A 132 0.67 10.53 6.54
N ASN A 133 1.79 10.90 5.91
CA ASN A 133 3.05 10.16 6.08
C ASN A 133 3.56 10.21 7.52
N ARG A 134 3.41 11.39 8.15
CA ARG A 134 3.95 11.68 9.48
C ARG A 134 3.40 10.74 10.56
N ILE A 135 2.24 10.13 10.36
CA ILE A 135 1.62 9.28 11.38
C ILE A 135 2.51 8.08 11.72
N TRP A 136 3.29 7.58 10.76
CA TRP A 136 4.12 6.40 10.98
C TRP A 136 5.31 6.67 11.88
N GLU A 137 5.74 7.93 11.96
CA GLU A 137 6.85 8.38 12.79
C GLU A 137 6.35 9.00 14.10
N GLU A 138 5.15 9.60 14.09
CA GLU A 138 4.64 10.43 15.19
C GLU A 138 3.63 9.72 16.11
N VAL A 139 2.97 8.65 15.67
CA VAL A 139 1.98 7.95 16.50
C VAL A 139 2.24 6.44 16.61
N PRO A 140 1.85 5.81 17.73
CA PRO A 140 1.83 4.36 17.86
C PRO A 140 1.00 3.66 16.76
N LEU A 141 1.37 2.43 16.41
CA LEU A 141 0.78 1.69 15.28
C LEU A 141 -0.73 1.40 15.48
N ASP A 142 -1.15 1.12 16.70
CA ASP A 142 -2.55 0.97 17.10
C ASP A 142 -3.35 2.26 16.93
N VAL A 143 -2.76 3.41 17.28
CA VAL A 143 -3.33 4.74 17.05
C VAL A 143 -3.40 5.04 15.55
N ALA A 144 -2.38 4.68 14.76
CA ALA A 144 -2.42 4.80 13.30
C ALA A 144 -3.54 3.95 12.70
N GLY A 145 -3.74 2.73 13.19
CA GLY A 145 -4.86 1.86 12.82
C GLY A 145 -6.23 2.49 13.13
N ALA A 146 -6.36 3.17 14.28
CA ALA A 146 -7.58 3.89 14.63
C ALA A 146 -7.83 5.12 13.75
N VAL A 147 -6.78 5.88 13.40
CA VAL A 147 -6.89 6.99 12.43
C VAL A 147 -7.42 6.47 11.08
N ALA A 148 -6.99 5.29 10.63
CA ALA A 148 -7.44 4.67 9.38
C ALA A 148 -8.91 4.30 9.41
N TYR A 149 -9.33 3.65 10.50
CA TYR A 149 -10.72 3.30 10.68
C TYR A 149 -11.63 4.53 10.73
N LEU A 150 -11.26 5.57 11.48
CA LEU A 150 -12.05 6.79 11.60
C LEU A 150 -12.18 7.52 10.25
N ARG A 151 -11.10 7.64 9.49
CA ARG A 151 -11.13 8.26 8.15
C ARG A 151 -11.93 7.42 7.14
N MET A 152 -11.91 6.08 7.26
CA MET A 152 -12.73 5.18 6.47
C MET A 152 -14.23 5.36 6.77
N CYS A 153 -14.64 5.37 8.04
CA CYS A 153 -16.05 5.59 8.40
C CYS A 153 -16.57 6.93 7.87
N ARG A 154 -15.78 8.01 8.01
CA ARG A 154 -16.13 9.32 7.45
C ARG A 154 -16.35 9.29 5.95
N SER A 155 -15.54 8.57 5.19
CA SER A 155 -15.70 8.52 3.74
C SER A 155 -16.88 7.71 3.26
N ARG A 156 -17.32 6.76 4.08
CA ARG A 156 -18.57 6.00 3.88
C ARG A 156 -19.80 6.73 4.42
N LEU A 157 -19.63 7.91 5.02
CA LEU A 157 -20.68 8.63 5.75
C LEU A 157 -21.29 7.77 6.87
N GLU A 158 -20.46 6.93 7.48
CA GLU A 158 -20.82 6.04 8.58
C GLU A 158 -20.31 6.61 9.91
N GLU A 159 -21.05 6.39 10.98
CA GLU A 159 -20.57 6.69 12.33
C GLU A 159 -19.57 5.59 12.75
N PRO A 160 -18.37 5.96 13.25
CA PRO A 160 -17.41 4.98 13.72
C PRO A 160 -17.94 4.24 14.95
N ASP A 161 -17.89 2.91 14.92
CA ASP A 161 -18.37 2.05 16.01
C ASP A 161 -17.21 1.44 16.81
N PRO A 162 -16.97 1.88 18.05
CA PRO A 162 -15.92 1.31 18.90
C PRO A 162 -16.17 -0.15 19.29
N GLU A 163 -17.42 -0.62 19.26
CA GLU A 163 -17.74 -2.02 19.55
C GLU A 163 -17.32 -2.91 18.38
N ALA A 164 -17.73 -2.57 17.15
CA ALA A 164 -17.27 -3.27 15.95
C ALA A 164 -15.74 -3.21 15.78
N TYR A 165 -15.11 -2.06 16.09
CA TYR A 165 -13.65 -1.94 16.02
C TYR A 165 -12.95 -2.77 17.12
N GLY A 166 -13.47 -2.74 18.35
CA GLY A 166 -12.91 -3.45 19.50
C GLY A 166 -13.00 -4.97 19.43
N GLN A 167 -13.80 -5.52 18.50
CA GLN A 167 -13.91 -6.94 18.22
C GLN A 167 -12.85 -7.46 17.22
N ARG A 168 -12.06 -6.57 16.60
CA ARG A 168 -11.01 -6.96 15.65
C ARG A 168 -9.86 -7.69 16.36
N GLU A 169 -9.20 -8.58 15.63
CA GLU A 169 -8.01 -9.27 16.13
C GLU A 169 -6.95 -8.28 16.60
N GLY A 170 -6.36 -8.53 17.77
CA GLY A 170 -5.39 -7.64 18.41
C GLY A 170 -5.98 -6.46 19.19
N MET A 171 -7.30 -6.26 19.20
CA MET A 171 -7.94 -5.19 19.98
C MET A 171 -8.42 -5.68 21.36
N ASN A 172 -8.13 -4.90 22.40
CA ASN A 172 -8.52 -5.19 23.78
C ASN A 172 -9.95 -4.72 24.13
N GLY A 173 -10.90 -4.93 23.22
CA GLY A 173 -12.32 -4.63 23.42
C GLY A 173 -12.71 -3.15 23.28
N THR A 174 -14.01 -2.89 23.46
CA THR A 174 -14.65 -1.59 23.19
C THR A 174 -14.07 -0.42 23.99
N ALA A 175 -13.66 -0.65 25.24
CA ALA A 175 -13.09 0.41 26.07
C ALA A 175 -11.75 0.89 25.49
N HIS A 176 -10.87 -0.05 25.12
CA HIS A 176 -9.60 0.25 24.48
C HIS A 176 -9.79 0.90 23.10
N ALA A 177 -10.75 0.43 22.30
CA ALA A 177 -11.10 1.06 21.03
C ALA A 177 -11.46 2.55 21.18
N ARG A 178 -12.21 2.91 22.23
CA ARG A 178 -12.55 4.32 22.52
C ARG A 178 -11.31 5.15 22.90
N GLU A 179 -10.37 4.58 23.64
CA GLU A 179 -9.10 5.24 23.96
C GLU A 179 -8.29 5.50 22.69
N LEU A 180 -8.18 4.50 21.82
CA LEU A 180 -7.49 4.65 20.53
C LEU A 180 -8.17 5.69 19.64
N PHE A 181 -9.50 5.75 19.60
CA PHE A 181 -10.22 6.77 18.83
C PHE A 181 -9.96 8.17 19.38
N ALA A 182 -9.94 8.33 20.71
CA ALA A 182 -9.62 9.61 21.33
C ALA A 182 -8.18 10.05 21.01
N ALA A 183 -7.21 9.14 21.09
CA ALA A 183 -5.82 9.40 20.73
C ALA A 183 -5.67 9.75 19.24
N ALA A 184 -6.37 9.02 18.36
CA ALA A 184 -6.39 9.27 16.92
C ALA A 184 -6.93 10.67 16.61
N LEU A 185 -8.05 11.09 17.22
CA LEU A 185 -8.59 12.44 17.06
C LEU A 185 -7.63 13.51 17.61
N ALA A 186 -7.04 13.27 18.78
CA ALA A 186 -6.10 14.20 19.41
C ALA A 186 -4.81 14.42 18.58
N SER A 187 -4.40 13.43 17.77
CA SER A 187 -3.26 13.56 16.85
C SER A 187 -3.46 14.60 15.74
N GLY A 188 -4.71 15.00 15.48
CA GLY A 188 -5.10 15.83 14.33
C GLY A 188 -4.99 15.14 12.97
N ALA A 189 -4.44 13.91 12.91
CA ALA A 189 -4.27 13.18 11.66
C ALA A 189 -5.60 12.72 11.05
N VAL A 190 -6.68 12.61 11.85
CA VAL A 190 -8.02 12.26 11.35
C VAL A 190 -8.61 13.38 10.48
N ASP A 191 -8.31 14.65 10.82
CA ASP A 191 -8.82 15.85 10.14
C ASP A 191 -7.83 16.41 9.10
N GLU A 192 -6.64 15.84 9.01
CA GLU A 192 -5.59 16.33 8.13
C GLU A 192 -5.93 16.14 6.65
N LYS A 193 -5.92 17.26 5.92
CA LYS A 193 -6.09 17.28 4.47
C LYS A 193 -4.89 16.59 3.80
N GLY A 194 -5.14 15.45 3.15
CA GLY A 194 -4.18 14.79 2.24
C GLY A 194 -3.86 15.61 0.99
N CYS A 195 -2.77 15.26 0.30
CA CYS A 195 -2.23 15.95 -0.88
C CYS A 195 -2.94 15.58 -2.20
N GLU A 196 -2.78 16.41 -3.23
CA GLU A 196 -3.44 16.31 -4.55
C GLU A 196 -3.12 15.04 -5.37
N ALA A 197 -2.10 14.26 -5.00
CA ALA A 197 -1.80 12.99 -5.65
C ALA A 197 -0.86 12.18 -4.75
N CYS A 198 -1.24 10.99 -4.25
CA CYS A 198 -0.17 10.07 -3.88
C CYS A 198 -0.53 8.57 -3.93
N PRO A 199 0.23 7.84 -4.75
CA PRO A 199 0.29 6.39 -4.79
C PRO A 199 1.74 5.89 -4.78
N ALA A 200 2.30 5.69 -3.61
CA ALA A 200 3.46 4.82 -3.47
C ALA A 200 3.47 4.39 -2.02
N GLY A 201 2.78 3.28 -1.74
CA GLY A 201 2.44 2.85 -0.39
C GLY A 201 1.17 3.53 0.10
N HIS A 202 0.18 2.74 0.49
CA HIS A 202 -0.99 3.28 1.15
C HIS A 202 -0.54 4.00 2.41
N LEU A 203 -1.08 5.22 2.59
CA LEU A 203 -0.50 6.31 3.38
C LEU A 203 0.61 7.10 2.68
N CYS A 204 0.30 8.37 2.43
CA CYS A 204 1.01 9.41 1.70
C CYS A 204 2.54 9.33 1.79
N THR A 205 3.27 9.37 0.67
CA THR A 205 4.74 9.33 0.64
C THR A 205 5.40 10.53 -0.06
N ARG A 206 4.67 11.56 -0.48
CA ARG A 206 5.30 12.82 -0.94
C ARG A 206 5.70 13.71 0.24
N THR A 207 6.93 14.21 0.22
CA THR A 207 7.28 15.48 0.89
C THR A 207 6.60 16.62 0.15
N GLN A 208 6.12 17.61 0.89
CA GLN A 208 5.64 18.88 0.33
C GLN A 208 6.78 19.50 -0.47
N ASP A 209 6.53 19.77 -1.76
CA ASP A 209 7.21 20.85 -2.48
C ASP A 209 6.35 22.11 -2.34
#